data_AF-A0A1I1CYJ2-F1
#
_entry.id   AF-A0A1I1CYJ2-F1
#
_cell.length_a   1.000
_cell.length_b   1.000
_cell.length_c   1.000
_cell.angle_alpha   90.00
_cell.angle_beta   90.00
_cell.angle_gamma   90.00
#
_symmetry.space_group_name_H-M   'P 1'
#
loop_
_entity.id
_entity.type
_entity.pdbx_description
1 polymer ?
#
loop_
_entity_poly.entity_id
_entity_poly.type
_entity_poly.pdbx_seq_one_letter_code
_entity_poly.pdbx_strand_id
1 'polypeptide(L)' 'MPVPGYDPEDIEDALETSLGETHLEEYLSESERETYRQGDAELVDLLEADEIREIIGDEDVSVDPSG' A
#
# COMPACT_ATOMS: atom_id res chain seq x y z
N MET A 1 0.21 -0.23 13.76
CA MET A 1 -0.86 -0.96 14.51
C MET A 1 -1.46 -1.96 13.55
N PRO A 2 -1.60 -3.26 13.88
CA PRO A 2 -2.14 -4.23 12.94
C PRO A 2 -3.59 -3.90 12.59
N VAL A 3 -3.90 -3.87 11.30
CA VAL A 3 -5.27 -3.74 10.80
C VAL A 3 -6.03 -5.01 11.23
N PRO A 4 -7.12 -4.90 12.01
CA PRO A 4 -7.81 -6.10 12.51
C PRO A 4 -8.49 -6.84 11.35
N GLY A 5 -7.96 -8.01 10.97
CA GLY A 5 -8.57 -8.92 10.00
C GLY A 5 -7.71 -9.29 8.79
N TYR A 6 -6.54 -8.69 8.63
CA TYR A 6 -5.58 -9.03 7.57
C TYR A 6 -4.23 -9.35 8.21
N ASP A 7 -3.57 -10.41 7.72
CA ASP A 7 -2.19 -10.68 8.08
C ASP A 7 -1.28 -9.64 7.42
N PRO A 8 -0.25 -9.13 8.11
CA PRO A 8 0.62 -8.09 7.57
C PRO A 8 1.28 -8.52 6.25
N GLU A 9 1.59 -9.81 6.09
CA GLU A 9 2.13 -10.38 4.84
C GLU A 9 1.13 -10.26 3.67
N ASP A 10 -0.17 -10.48 3.89
CA ASP A 10 -1.19 -10.33 2.84
C ASP A 10 -1.41 -8.86 2.46
N ILE A 11 -1.33 -7.95 3.44
CA ILE A 11 -1.44 -6.51 3.19
C ILE A 11 -0.23 -6.03 2.38
N GLU A 12 0.97 -6.49 2.72
CA GLU A 12 2.20 -6.16 2.01
C GLU A 12 2.10 -6.57 0.53
N ASP A 13 1.78 -7.85 0.26
CA ASP A 13 1.62 -8.36 -1.12
C ASP A 13 0.58 -7.56 -1.94
N ALA A 14 -0.53 -7.16 -1.30
CA ALA A 14 -1.56 -6.34 -1.92
C ALA A 14 -1.06 -4.92 -2.22
N LEU A 15 -0.35 -4.28 -1.27
CA LEU A 15 0.25 -2.97 -1.46
C LEU A 15 1.30 -2.98 -2.58
N GLU A 16 2.16 -4.00 -2.63
CA GLU A 16 3.15 -4.16 -3.70
C GLU A 16 2.49 -4.29 -5.07
N THR A 17 1.40 -5.05 -5.14
CA THR A 17 0.61 -5.24 -6.36
C THR A 17 -0.07 -3.96 -6.82
N SER A 18 -0.66 -3.21 -5.89
CA SER A 18 -1.48 -2.04 -6.20
C SER A 18 -0.67 -0.76 -6.41
N LEU A 19 0.37 -0.50 -5.61
CA LEU A 19 1.21 0.69 -5.75
C LEU A 19 2.22 0.56 -6.89
N GLY A 20 2.80 -0.62 -7.10
CA GLY A 20 3.92 -0.79 -8.04
C GLY A 20 5.04 0.25 -7.87
N GLU A 21 6.01 0.29 -8.79
CA GLU A 21 7.15 1.20 -8.65
C GLU A 21 6.81 2.69 -8.88
N THR A 22 5.74 2.97 -9.63
CA THR A 22 5.39 4.33 -10.08
C THR A 22 4.49 5.06 -9.10
N HIS A 23 3.60 4.37 -8.37
CA HIS A 23 2.67 5.02 -7.45
C HIS A 23 3.28 5.20 -6.06
N LEU A 24 4.36 4.45 -5.73
CA LEU A 24 5.11 4.61 -4.49
C LEU A 24 5.61 6.04 -4.25
N GLU A 25 5.89 6.82 -5.30
CA GLU A 25 6.32 8.22 -5.14
C GLU A 25 5.20 9.20 -4.79
N GLU A 26 3.94 8.80 -4.94
CA GLU A 26 2.80 9.63 -4.54
C GLU A 26 2.46 9.45 -3.06
N TYR A 27 2.73 8.25 -2.51
CA TYR A 27 2.43 7.90 -1.12
C TYR A 27 3.66 7.93 -0.20
N LEU A 28 4.85 7.66 -0.72
CA LEU A 28 6.09 7.60 0.08
C LEU A 28 7.08 8.69 -0.32
N SER A 29 7.73 9.26 0.69
CA SER A 29 8.86 10.16 0.50
C SER A 29 10.08 9.42 -0.07
N GLU A 30 11.03 10.18 -0.64
CA GLU A 30 12.27 9.59 -1.19
C GLU A 30 13.02 8.70 -0.19
N SER A 31 13.11 9.12 1.08
CA SER A 31 13.77 8.36 2.14
C SER A 31 13.03 7.08 2.53
N GLU A 32 11.69 7.09 2.48
CA GLU A 32 10.85 5.93 2.81
C GLU A 32 10.95 4.89 1.70
N ARG A 33 10.88 5.32 0.44
CA ARG A 33 11.12 4.45 -0.72
C ARG A 33 12.50 3.81 -0.71
N GLU A 34 13.52 4.57 -0.29
CA GLU A 34 14.88 4.05 -0.18
C GLU A 34 15.01 3.01 0.95
N THR A 35 14.28 3.20 2.05
CA THR A 35 14.23 2.24 3.15
C THR A 35 13.51 0.95 2.72
N TYR A 36 12.37 1.10 2.02
CA TYR A 36 11.63 0.02 1.40
C TYR A 36 12.49 -0.77 0.40
N ARG A 37 13.19 -0.10 -0.51
CA ARG A 37 14.09 -0.74 -1.50
C ARG A 37 15.25 -1.50 -0.88
N GLN A 38 15.69 -1.12 0.33
CA GLN A 38 16.73 -1.82 1.07
C GLN A 38 16.20 -3.04 1.83
N GLY A 39 14.87 -3.18 1.95
CA GLY A 39 14.22 -4.19 2.78
C GLY A 39 14.36 -3.91 4.28
N ASP A 40 14.61 -2.66 4.66
CA ASP A 40 14.70 -2.23 6.06
C ASP A 40 13.31 -1.92 6.67
N ALA A 41 12.30 -1.70 5.83
CA ALA A 41 10.90 -1.50 6.23
C ALA A 41 9.94 -2.01 5.15
N GLU A 42 8.77 -2.47 5.60
CA GLU A 42 7.65 -2.94 4.77
C GLU A 42 6.68 -1.78 4.47
N LEU A 43 5.93 -1.84 3.36
CA LEU A 43 4.93 -0.82 3.01
C LEU A 43 3.88 -0.66 4.12
N VAL A 44 3.50 -1.75 4.78
CA VAL A 44 2.57 -1.72 5.92
C VAL A 44 3.07 -0.93 7.14
N ASP A 45 4.39 -0.77 7.27
CA ASP A 45 5.02 0.02 8.34
C ASP A 45 5.26 1.47 7.93
N LEU A 46 5.40 1.73 6.63
CA LEU A 46 5.63 3.06 6.07
C LEU A 46 4.33 3.83 5.80
N LEU A 47 3.25 3.12 5.49
CA LEU A 47 1.94 3.70 5.18
C LEU A 47 1.03 3.73 6.40
N GLU A 48 0.19 4.76 6.48
CA GLU A 48 -0.84 4.83 7.50
C GLU A 48 -2.00 3.89 7.18
N ALA A 49 -2.70 3.43 8.22
CA ALA A 49 -3.80 2.49 8.08
C ALA A 49 -4.95 3.02 7.18
N ASP A 50 -5.11 4.33 7.06
CA ASP A 50 -6.11 4.94 6.18
C ASP A 50 -5.64 4.95 4.71
N GLU A 51 -4.35 5.18 4.45
CA GLU A 51 -3.75 5.09 3.11
C GLU A 51 -3.79 3.64 2.61
N ILE A 52 -3.41 2.68 3.45
CA ILE A 52 -3.47 1.25 3.13
C ILE A 52 -4.90 0.85 2.73
N ARG A 53 -5.91 1.35 3.45
CA ARG A 53 -7.32 1.09 3.12
C ARG A 53 -7.76 1.76 1.82
N GLU A 54 -7.23 2.93 1.49
CA GLU A 54 -7.49 3.59 0.22
C GLU A 54 -6.92 2.75 -0.92
N ILE A 55 -5.64 2.38 -0.84
CA ILE A 55 -4.93 1.63 -1.88
C ILE A 55 -5.58 0.25 -2.11
N ILE A 56 -5.77 -0.54 -1.05
CA ILE A 56 -6.34 -1.89 -1.16
C ILE A 56 -7.86 -1.84 -1.42
N GLY A 57 -8.53 -0.82 -0.89
CA GLY A 57 -9.97 -0.62 -1.08
C GLY A 57 -10.34 -0.16 -2.49
N ASP A 58 -9.43 0.54 -3.19
CA ASP A 58 -9.67 1.02 -4.56
C ASP A 58 -9.63 -0.11 -5.60
N GLU A 59 -8.90 -1.20 -5.34
CA GLU A 59 -8.88 -2.39 -6.23
C GLU A 59 -10.26 -3.07 -6.35
N ASP A 60 -11.14 -2.95 -5.35
CA ASP A 60 -12.53 -3.45 -5.41
C ASP A 60 -13.49 -2.46 -6.09
N VAL A 61 -13.05 -1.22 -6.37
CA VAL A 61 -13.83 -0.17 -7.05
C VAL A 61 -13.24 0.29 -8.38
N SER A 62 -12.75 -0.64 -9.20
CA SER A 62 -13.03 -0.57 -10.65
C SER A 62 -14.52 -0.90 -10.94
N VAL A 63 -15.46 -0.34 -10.17
CA VAL A 63 -16.84 -0.18 -10.62
C VAL A 63 -16.88 1.01 -11.55
N ASP A 64 -16.71 0.71 -12.83
CA ASP A 64 -17.10 1.53 -13.96
C ASP A 64 -18.33 2.41 -13.62
N PRO A 65 -18.22 3.75 -13.56
CA PRO A 65 -19.39 4.62 -13.45
C PRO A 65 -20.06 4.73 -14.83
N SER A 66 -20.43 3.61 -15.44
CA SER A 66 -21.33 3.54 -16.59
C SER A 66 -22.69 3.05 -16.13
N GLY A 67 -23.50 4.00 -15.64
CA GLY A 67 -24.93 3.86 -15.44
C GLY A 67 -25.67 5.06 -16.01
#